data_AF-A0A958Y5J9-F1
#
_entry.id   AF-A0A958Y5J9-F1
#
_cell.length_a   1.000
_cell.length_b   1.000
_cell.length_c   1.000
_cell.angle_alpha   90.00
_cell.angle_beta   90.00
_cell.angle_gamma   90.00
#
_symmetry.space_group_name_H-M   'P 1'
#
loop_
_entity.id
_entity.type
_entity.pdbx_description
1 polymer ?
#
loop_
_entity_poly.entity_id
_entity_poly.type
_entity_poly.pdbx_seq_one_letter_code
_entity_poly.pdbx_strand_id
1 'polypeptide(L)' 'METNTAPNITTPEREPKPKWLRVKLPTGKKYTELRGLVDKYKLNTICVSGSCPNMGECWG' A
#
# COMPACT_ATOMS: atom_id res chain seq x y z
N MET A 1 -13.08 30.80 29.98
CA MET A 1 -12.39 29.63 29.41
C MET A 1 -13.34 29.02 28.40
N GLU A 2 -13.33 29.51 27.16
CA GLU A 2 -14.21 29.00 26.11
C GLU A 2 -13.46 27.96 25.29
N THR A 3 -14.03 26.77 25.22
CA THR A 3 -13.43 25.56 24.67
C THR A 3 -13.50 25.59 23.14
N ASN A 4 -12.34 25.61 22.48
CA ASN A 4 -12.19 25.44 21.04
C ASN A 4 -12.80 24.10 20.59
N THR A 5 -13.98 24.14 20.00
CA THR A 5 -14.59 23.00 19.31
C THR A 5 -13.97 22.91 17.92
N ALA A 6 -13.06 21.95 17.72
CA ALA A 6 -12.48 21.67 16.41
C ALA A 6 -13.59 21.25 15.42
N PRO A 7 -13.57 21.72 14.16
CA PRO A 7 -14.58 21.33 13.18
C PRO A 7 -14.47 19.83 12.87
N ASN A 8 -15.61 19.15 12.88
CA ASN A 8 -15.73 17.75 12.52
C ASN A 8 -15.55 17.61 10.99
N ILE A 9 -14.34 17.23 10.56
CA ILE A 9 -14.03 17.00 9.15
C ILE A 9 -14.51 15.60 8.77
N THR A 10 -15.71 15.50 8.21
CA THR A 10 -16.21 14.26 7.62
C THR A 10 -15.35 13.93 6.40
N THR A 11 -14.53 12.87 6.49
CA THR A 11 -13.71 12.42 5.36
C THR A 11 -14.65 11.91 4.26
N PRO A 12 -14.52 12.35 3.00
CA PRO A 12 -15.39 11.88 1.93
C PRO A 12 -15.22 10.37 1.75
N GLU A 13 -16.36 9.68 1.61
CA GLU A 13 -16.38 8.24 1.38
C GLU A 13 -15.69 7.92 0.05
N ARG A 14 -14.71 7.02 0.07
CA ARG A 14 -13.93 6.69 -1.12
C ARG A 14 -14.74 5.78 -2.03
N GLU A 15 -14.94 6.20 -3.28
CA GLU A 15 -15.53 5.31 -4.27
C GLU A 15 -14.63 4.09 -4.51
N PRO A 16 -15.21 2.87 -4.52
CA PRO A 16 -14.44 1.65 -4.69
C PRO A 16 -13.88 1.56 -6.12
N LYS A 17 -12.62 1.15 -6.25
CA LYS A 17 -11.99 0.90 -7.55
C LYS A 17 -12.79 -0.13 -8.37
N PRO A 18 -12.91 -0.01 -9.71
CA PRO A 18 -13.56 -1.02 -10.56
C PRO A 18 -12.95 -2.41 -10.41
N LYS A 19 -13.74 -3.47 -10.65
CA LYS A 19 -13.28 -4.86 -10.49
C LYS A 19 -12.06 -5.20 -11.35
N TRP A 20 -12.00 -4.69 -12.58
CA TRP A 20 -10.91 -4.96 -13.53
C TRP A 20 -9.56 -4.32 -13.15
N LEU A 21 -9.58 -3.31 -12.26
CA LEU A 21 -8.36 -2.62 -11.78
C LEU A 21 -7.75 -3.29 -10.54
N ARG A 22 -8.44 -4.29 -9.95
CA ARG A 22 -7.99 -4.97 -8.73
C ARG A 22 -7.14 -6.17 -9.08
N VAL A 23 -6.11 -6.38 -8.28
CA VAL A 23 -5.17 -7.50 -8.39
C VAL A 23 -5.25 -8.37 -7.15
N LYS A 24 -4.80 -9.63 -7.27
CA LYS A 24 -4.72 -10.54 -6.12
C LYS A 24 -3.53 -10.16 -5.24
N LEU A 25 -3.67 -10.40 -3.94
CA LEU A 25 -2.56 -10.20 -3.02
C LEU A 25 -1.42 -11.19 -3.31
N PRO A 26 -0.15 -10.73 -3.23
CA PRO A 26 1.00 -11.61 -3.41
C PRO A 26 1.00 -12.73 -2.37
N THR A 27 1.09 -13.97 -2.83
CA THR A 27 1.25 -15.16 -1.99
C THR A 27 2.35 -16.01 -2.61
N GLY A 28 3.57 -15.90 -2.09
CA GLY A 28 4.72 -16.60 -2.68
C GLY A 28 6.02 -16.39 -1.90
N LYS A 29 6.85 -17.45 -1.84
CA LYS A 29 8.10 -17.45 -1.08
C LYS A 29 9.09 -16.40 -1.59
N LYS A 30 9.27 -16.29 -2.90
CA LYS A 30 10.19 -15.33 -3.53
C LYS A 30 9.81 -13.88 -3.25
N TYR A 31 8.52 -13.54 -3.29
CA TYR A 31 8.03 -12.23 -2.88
C TYR A 31 8.46 -11.91 -1.44
N THR A 32 8.27 -12.86 -0.51
CA THR A 32 8.65 -12.68 0.90
C THR A 32 10.16 -12.53 1.07
N GLU A 33 10.96 -13.31 0.33
CA GLU A 33 12.42 -13.21 0.34
C GLU A 33 12.90 -11.85 -0.18
N LEU A 34 12.41 -11.39 -1.34
CA LEU A 34 12.74 -10.07 -1.89
C LEU A 34 12.28 -8.94 -0.96
N ARG A 35 11.06 -9.03 -0.41
CA ARG A 35 10.55 -8.04 0.54
C ARG A 35 11.48 -7.94 1.76
N GLY A 36 11.90 -9.09 2.29
CA GLY A 36 12.83 -9.18 3.41
C GLY A 36 14.21 -8.60 3.09
N LEU A 37 14.73 -8.82 1.88
CA LEU A 37 15.99 -8.21 1.42
C LEU A 37 15.88 -6.68 1.35
N VAL A 38 14.81 -6.16 0.74
CA VAL A 38 14.56 -4.72 0.63
C VAL A 38 14.50 -4.07 2.00
N ASP A 39 13.78 -4.69 2.96
CA ASP A 39 13.70 -4.18 4.34
C ASP A 39 15.03 -4.28 5.08
N LYS A 40 15.73 -5.42 4.98
CA LYS A 40 17.01 -5.66 5.66
C LYS A 40 18.06 -4.63 5.28
N TYR A 41 18.15 -4.30 4.00
CA TYR A 41 19.12 -3.34 3.48
C TYR A 41 18.59 -1.91 3.40
N LYS A 42 17.37 -1.65 3.89
CA LYS A 42 16.70 -0.34 3.85
C LYS A 42 16.69 0.28 2.45
N LEU A 43 16.44 -0.56 1.44
CA LEU A 43 16.43 -0.14 0.04
C LEU A 43 15.11 0.55 -0.30
N ASN A 44 15.20 1.61 -1.09
CA ASN A 44 14.02 2.26 -1.65
C ASN A 44 13.76 1.72 -3.05
N THR A 45 12.55 1.22 -3.28
CA THR A 45 12.10 0.78 -4.59
C THR A 45 10.77 1.43 -4.92
N ILE A 46 10.53 1.70 -6.21
CA ILE A 46 9.24 2.24 -6.66
C ILE A 46 8.09 1.27 -6.37
N CYS A 47 8.38 -0.03 -6.28
CA CYS A 47 7.40 -1.04 -5.89
C CYS A 47 6.84 -0.79 -4.47
N VAL A 48 7.71 -0.42 -3.53
CA VAL A 48 7.34 -0.14 -2.13
C VAL A 48 6.78 1.27 -1.98
N SER A 49 7.52 2.31 -2.42
CA SER A 49 7.10 3.70 -2.23
C SER A 49 5.83 4.04 -3.03
N GLY A 50 5.69 3.44 -4.21
CA GLY A 50 4.53 3.63 -5.08
C GLY A 50 3.33 2.76 -4.73
N SER A 51 3.41 1.90 -3.70
CA SER A 51 2.37 0.92 -3.39
C SER A 51 1.91 0.16 -4.64
N CYS A 52 2.87 -0.35 -5.41
CA CYS A 52 2.63 -0.89 -6.74
C CYS A 52 1.69 -2.11 -6.66
N PRO A 53 0.56 -2.14 -7.41
CA PRO A 53 -0.34 -3.27 -7.40
C PRO A 53 0.32 -4.55 -7.94
N ASN A 54 1.31 -4.43 -8.82
CA ASN A 54 1.90 -5.58 -9.52
C ASN A 54 3.09 -6.21 -8.77
N MET A 55 3.35 -5.80 -7.53
CA MET A 55 4.54 -6.23 -6.77
C MET A 55 4.64 -7.76 -6.62
N GLY A 56 3.51 -8.46 -6.55
CA GLY A 56 3.48 -9.91 -6.48
C GLY A 56 3.92 -10.61 -7.76
N GLU A 57 3.58 -10.06 -8.92
CA GLU A 57 3.97 -10.60 -10.23
C GLU A 57 5.45 -10.27 -10.50
N CYS A 58 5.88 -9.04 -10.21
CA CYS A 58 7.25 -8.62 -10.48
C CYS A 58 8.30 -9.32 -9.61
N TRP A 59 7.97 -9.68 -8.37
CA TRP A 59 8.89 -10.36 -7.44
C TRP A 59 8.66 -11.88 -7.35
N GLY A 60 7.81 -12.42 -8.23
CA GLY A 60 7.33 -13.80 -8.25
C GLY A 60 8.34 -14.88 -8.65
#